data_AF-A0A127ZCY7-F1
#
_entry.id   AF-A0A127ZCY7-F1
#
_cell.length_a   1.000
_cell.length_b   1.000
_cell.length_c   1.000
_cell.angle_alpha   90.00
_cell.angle_beta   90.00
_cell.angle_gamma   90.00
#
_symmetry.space_group_name_H-M   'P 1'
#
loop_
_entity.id
_entity.type
_entity.pdbx_description
1 polymer ?
#
loop_
_entity_poly.entity_id
_entity_poly.type
_entity_poly.pdbx_seq_one_letter_code
_entity_poly.pdbx_strand_id
1 'polypeptide(L)'
;MPPRRSRAAKQSDADVAAETVEPSTSTTSPSDPAKVKETSATTSAPTKPKAKSRAARHQPLVPEAASVEPDPLTASPAASPEAPEAPETPVEPEPAASSTKPTMEDRQARLSALRAKMAASTRANRCDILSEQSRTRAIASDLKNASGSRKLQKAEKVLEERDLRESGEDVERHRNMNYSLEDSERWDAKLEEKERRKDQGPGDFGDAAERAYQRQLRSLKPDVSAYKKQRDQAEAIKASSPASALVVRGKGKGRSTDSEATDELHYGTHRPSDDAIDRVVNHLNHEKQLIQNRSRRRNEDADAEVNYINDSNRHFNKKLKRFYDKQTQEIRENLERGTAL
;
A
#
# COMPACT_ATOMS: atom_id res chain seq x y z
N MET A 1 12.17 -1.29 29.68
CA MET A 1 12.20 -0.27 28.60
C MET A 1 10.91 0.53 28.65
N PRO A 2 10.95 1.86 28.80
CA PRO A 2 9.74 2.67 28.74
C PRO A 2 9.30 2.90 27.28
N PRO A 3 7.99 3.03 27.00
CA PRO A 3 7.47 3.17 25.64
C PRO A 3 7.79 4.54 25.04
N ARG A 4 8.14 4.54 23.75
CA ARG A 4 8.53 5.73 22.98
C ARG A 4 7.33 6.68 22.81
N ARG A 5 7.47 7.91 23.30
CA ARG A 5 6.52 9.02 23.10
C ARG A 5 6.37 9.34 21.61
N SER A 6 5.14 9.47 21.14
CA SER A 6 4.80 9.82 19.76
C SER A 6 4.99 11.33 19.50
N ARG A 7 5.24 11.66 18.23
CA ARG A 7 5.66 12.97 17.71
C ARG A 7 4.70 14.14 18.03
N ALA A 8 3.45 13.85 18.43
CA ALA A 8 2.47 14.85 18.82
C ALA A 8 2.81 15.56 20.14
N ALA A 9 3.51 14.88 21.07
CA ALA A 9 3.87 15.47 22.36
C ALA A 9 5.05 16.47 22.28
N LYS A 10 5.69 16.63 21.10
CA LYS A 10 6.82 17.55 20.92
C LYS A 10 6.40 18.93 20.41
N GLN A 11 5.16 19.09 19.95
CA GLN A 11 4.64 20.39 19.49
C GLN A 11 4.09 21.25 20.64
N SER A 12 3.64 20.65 21.75
CA SER A 12 3.06 21.41 22.87
C SER A 12 4.08 22.09 23.79
N ASP A 13 5.36 21.68 23.76
CA ASP A 13 6.42 22.28 24.59
C ASP A 13 7.18 23.42 23.88
N ALA A 14 6.99 23.60 22.56
CA ALA A 14 7.69 24.62 21.79
C ALA A 14 7.04 26.01 21.88
N ASP A 15 5.77 26.10 22.27
CA ASP A 15 5.01 27.36 22.31
C ASP A 15 5.11 28.10 23.66
N VAL A 16 5.80 27.54 24.67
CA VAL A 16 5.91 28.15 26.02
C VAL A 16 7.28 28.80 26.27
N ALA A 17 8.27 28.62 25.39
CA ALA A 17 9.67 29.01 25.65
C ALA A 17 10.18 30.25 24.89
N ALA A 18 9.29 31.11 24.37
CA ALA A 18 9.69 32.28 23.59
C ALA A 18 9.16 33.60 24.17
N GLU A 19 9.58 33.93 25.39
CA GLU A 19 9.47 35.31 25.91
C GLU A 19 10.64 35.57 26.87
N THR A 20 11.72 36.21 26.36
CA THR A 20 12.70 37.06 27.08
C THR A 20 13.96 37.27 26.22
N VAL A 21 14.02 38.35 25.41
CA VAL A 21 15.28 39.05 25.08
C VAL A 21 14.99 40.53 24.74
N GLU A 22 15.69 41.43 25.45
CA GLU A 22 15.77 42.89 25.31
C GLU A 22 16.28 43.39 23.92
N PRO A 23 15.99 44.63 23.48
CA PRO A 23 16.60 45.22 22.28
C PRO A 23 17.67 46.29 22.57
N SER A 24 18.83 46.13 21.91
CA SER A 24 19.86 47.16 21.74
C SER A 24 19.52 48.14 20.60
N THR A 25 20.01 49.36 20.73
CA THR A 25 19.63 50.62 20.06
C THR A 25 20.18 50.85 18.63
N SER A 26 19.43 51.69 17.87
CA SER A 26 19.88 52.67 16.84
C SER A 26 20.44 52.13 15.51
N THR A 27 20.24 52.69 14.30
CA THR A 27 19.62 53.93 13.78
C THR A 27 19.63 53.86 12.22
N THR A 28 18.79 54.66 11.56
CA THR A 28 18.69 55.04 10.13
C THR A 28 17.73 54.27 9.18
N SER A 29 16.72 55.01 8.72
CA SER A 29 15.89 54.85 7.49
C SER A 29 16.37 55.87 6.42
N PRO A 30 15.69 56.13 5.27
CA PRO A 30 14.70 55.39 4.45
C PRO A 30 15.00 55.42 2.92
N SER A 31 14.28 54.65 2.08
CA SER A 31 13.70 55.15 0.80
C SER A 31 12.88 54.10 0.02
N ASP A 32 11.60 54.43 -0.16
CA ASP A 32 10.61 54.18 -1.23
C ASP A 32 10.28 52.80 -1.86
N PRO A 33 8.97 52.48 -2.03
CA PRO A 33 8.48 51.31 -2.77
C PRO A 33 7.92 51.65 -4.17
N ALA A 34 8.34 50.90 -5.19
CA ALA A 34 7.76 50.96 -6.54
C ALA A 34 6.81 49.77 -6.80
N LYS A 35 5.54 50.13 -7.02
CA LYS A 35 4.38 49.32 -7.38
C LYS A 35 4.34 49.08 -8.90
N VAL A 36 4.25 47.83 -9.37
CA VAL A 36 3.95 47.53 -10.78
C VAL A 36 2.98 46.34 -10.95
N LYS A 37 1.77 46.73 -11.35
CA LYS A 37 0.81 46.18 -12.33
C LYS A 37 0.45 44.68 -12.35
N GLU A 38 -0.84 44.51 -12.04
CA GLU A 38 -1.78 43.51 -12.56
C GLU A 38 -1.73 43.35 -14.08
N THR A 39 -1.80 42.11 -14.55
CA THR A 39 -2.31 41.76 -15.89
C THR A 39 -3.36 40.66 -15.79
N SER A 40 -4.58 41.09 -16.07
CA SER A 40 -5.78 40.38 -16.56
C SER A 40 -5.68 38.88 -16.84
N ALA A 41 -6.58 38.15 -16.17
CA ALA A 41 -6.98 36.78 -16.43
C ALA A 41 -7.81 36.67 -17.74
N THR A 42 -7.42 35.74 -18.61
CA THR A 42 -8.22 35.30 -19.76
C THR A 42 -9.14 34.17 -19.33
N THR A 43 -10.45 34.40 -19.47
CA THR A 43 -11.52 33.43 -19.26
C THR A 43 -11.64 32.47 -20.46
N SER A 44 -11.49 31.17 -20.24
CA SER A 44 -11.89 30.14 -21.21
C SER A 44 -12.91 29.18 -20.58
N ALA A 45 -14.14 29.27 -21.06
CA ALA A 45 -15.27 28.42 -20.69
C ALA A 45 -15.17 27.03 -21.36
N PRO A 46 -15.39 25.91 -20.64
CA PRO A 46 -15.57 24.60 -21.25
C PRO A 46 -17.06 24.27 -21.50
N THR A 47 -17.40 24.06 -22.77
CA THR A 47 -18.70 23.57 -23.25
C THR A 47 -18.89 22.08 -22.93
N LYS A 48 -19.99 21.74 -22.24
CA LYS A 48 -20.38 20.38 -21.85
C LYS A 48 -21.35 19.79 -22.90
N PRO A 49 -21.12 18.62 -23.50
CA PRO A 49 -22.14 17.96 -24.32
C PRO A 49 -23.10 17.14 -23.46
N LYS A 50 -24.38 17.29 -23.79
CA LYS A 50 -25.58 16.77 -23.12
C LYS A 50 -25.86 15.34 -23.60
N ALA A 51 -25.54 14.33 -22.79
CA ALA A 51 -25.91 12.94 -23.08
C ALA A 51 -27.26 12.58 -22.44
N LYS A 52 -28.17 12.09 -23.27
CA LYS A 52 -29.54 11.69 -22.95
C LYS A 52 -29.56 10.42 -22.09
N SER A 53 -30.30 10.45 -20.99
CA SER A 53 -30.63 9.31 -20.14
C SER A 53 -31.59 8.36 -20.85
N ARG A 54 -31.18 7.13 -21.14
CA ARG A 54 -32.08 6.05 -21.56
C ARG A 54 -32.46 5.22 -20.33
N ALA A 55 -33.75 5.21 -20.02
CA ALA A 55 -34.36 4.36 -19.00
C ALA A 55 -34.13 2.87 -19.34
N ALA A 56 -33.69 2.10 -18.36
CA ALA A 56 -33.70 0.64 -18.42
C ALA A 56 -34.82 0.13 -17.50
N ARG A 57 -35.86 -0.40 -18.13
CA ARG A 57 -36.93 -1.18 -17.51
C ARG A 57 -36.78 -2.61 -18.00
N HIS A 58 -37.14 -3.56 -17.13
CA HIS A 58 -37.33 -5.00 -17.34
C HIS A 58 -36.22 -5.93 -16.81
N GLN A 59 -36.58 -6.57 -15.69
CA GLN A 59 -36.17 -7.94 -15.37
C GLN A 59 -36.60 -8.91 -16.48
N PRO A 60 -35.99 -10.11 -16.50
CA PRO A 60 -36.82 -11.30 -16.43
C PRO A 60 -36.30 -12.37 -15.45
N LEU A 61 -37.26 -12.87 -14.68
CA LEU A 61 -37.61 -14.29 -14.52
C LEU A 61 -36.53 -15.32 -14.14
N VAL A 62 -36.69 -15.77 -12.90
CA VAL A 62 -36.27 -17.06 -12.33
C VAL A 62 -36.61 -18.24 -13.25
N PRO A 63 -35.73 -19.25 -13.35
CA PRO A 63 -36.14 -20.63 -13.52
C PRO A 63 -35.93 -21.44 -12.24
N GLU A 64 -36.98 -22.19 -11.96
CA GLU A 64 -37.26 -23.13 -10.88
C GLU A 64 -36.56 -24.49 -11.09
N ALA A 65 -36.48 -25.26 -10.01
CA ALA A 65 -36.14 -26.68 -9.90
C ALA A 65 -34.65 -27.09 -9.76
N ALA A 66 -34.25 -27.33 -8.51
CA ALA A 66 -33.58 -28.57 -8.09
C ALA A 66 -33.77 -28.75 -6.58
N SER A 67 -34.76 -29.55 -6.23
CA SER A 67 -35.03 -30.10 -4.90
C SER A 67 -34.01 -31.18 -4.54
N VAL A 68 -33.37 -31.04 -3.38
CA VAL A 68 -32.82 -32.17 -2.61
C VAL A 68 -33.17 -31.91 -1.14
N GLU A 69 -34.04 -32.77 -0.63
CA GLU A 69 -34.44 -32.94 0.78
C GLU A 69 -33.21 -33.12 1.69
N PRO A 70 -33.32 -32.76 2.98
CA PRO A 70 -33.28 -33.86 3.94
C PRO A 70 -34.43 -33.85 4.95
N ASP A 71 -34.92 -35.05 5.19
CA ASP A 71 -35.98 -35.42 6.13
C ASP A 71 -35.71 -34.98 7.59
N PRO A 72 -36.79 -34.84 8.38
CA PRO A 72 -36.81 -34.19 9.69
C PRO A 72 -36.49 -35.19 10.80
N LEU A 73 -36.05 -34.71 11.96
CA LEU A 73 -36.37 -35.25 13.30
C LEU A 73 -35.52 -34.52 14.36
N THR A 74 -36.14 -33.59 15.10
CA THR A 74 -36.06 -33.38 16.56
C THR A 74 -36.47 -31.95 16.92
N ALA A 75 -37.74 -31.77 17.30
CA ALA A 75 -38.20 -30.56 17.95
C ALA A 75 -39.18 -30.93 19.08
N SER A 76 -38.73 -30.72 20.32
CA SER A 76 -39.55 -30.49 21.52
C SER A 76 -38.62 -30.04 22.66
N PRO A 77 -39.11 -29.36 23.70
CA PRO A 77 -39.49 -27.95 23.64
C PRO A 77 -38.78 -27.17 24.77
N ALA A 78 -38.34 -25.94 24.51
CA ALA A 78 -37.80 -25.07 25.56
C ALA A 78 -38.53 -23.73 25.54
N ALA A 79 -39.62 -23.70 26.29
CA ALA A 79 -40.24 -22.50 26.81
C ALA A 79 -39.33 -21.87 27.88
N SER A 80 -39.14 -20.56 27.81
CA SER A 80 -38.74 -19.73 28.95
C SER A 80 -38.82 -18.25 28.59
N PRO A 81 -38.96 -17.34 29.57
CA PRO A 81 -40.28 -16.85 29.92
C PRO A 81 -40.39 -15.33 29.79
N GLU A 82 -41.64 -14.92 29.73
CA GLU A 82 -42.19 -13.67 30.25
C GLU A 82 -41.38 -13.09 31.42
N ALA A 83 -41.00 -11.82 31.29
CA ALA A 83 -40.42 -11.03 32.36
C ALA A 83 -41.14 -9.67 32.42
N PRO A 84 -41.26 -9.09 33.63
CA PRO A 84 -42.53 -8.60 34.15
C PRO A 84 -42.68 -7.08 34.15
N GLU A 85 -43.92 -6.68 34.44
CA GLU A 85 -44.40 -5.36 34.83
C GLU A 85 -43.50 -4.61 35.83
N ALA A 86 -43.42 -3.28 35.63
CA ALA A 86 -43.78 -2.20 36.57
C ALA A 86 -42.88 -0.96 36.36
N PRO A 87 -43.26 0.27 36.79
CA PRO A 87 -44.57 0.75 37.23
C PRO A 87 -45.04 2.03 36.52
N GLU A 88 -46.33 2.28 36.73
CA GLU A 88 -47.07 3.51 36.49
C GLU A 88 -46.38 4.78 37.02
N THR A 89 -46.55 5.88 36.29
CA THR A 89 -46.77 7.26 36.79
C THR A 89 -47.04 8.18 35.59
N PRO A 90 -47.76 9.29 35.74
CA PRO A 90 -49.13 9.40 36.21
C PRO A 90 -50.07 9.90 35.10
N VAL A 91 -51.34 9.59 35.30
CA VAL A 91 -52.50 10.16 34.62
C VAL A 91 -52.47 11.70 34.68
N GLU A 92 -52.44 12.34 33.52
CA GLU A 92 -52.96 13.70 33.28
C GLU A 92 -53.96 13.64 32.13
N PRO A 93 -54.98 14.50 32.15
CA PRO A 93 -56.36 14.05 32.28
C PRO A 93 -56.98 13.62 30.95
N GLU A 94 -57.82 12.59 31.04
CA GLU A 94 -58.96 12.39 30.12
C GLU A 94 -59.66 13.74 29.88
N PRO A 95 -59.73 14.26 28.63
CA PRO A 95 -60.80 15.18 28.33
C PRO A 95 -62.06 14.32 28.31
N ALA A 96 -62.86 14.51 29.36
CA ALA A 96 -64.20 14.00 29.53
C ALA A 96 -64.89 13.69 28.19
N ALA A 97 -65.38 12.46 28.07
CA ALA A 97 -66.24 12.02 26.99
C ALA A 97 -67.39 13.02 26.78
N SER A 98 -67.22 13.91 25.81
CA SER A 98 -68.34 14.46 25.09
C SER A 98 -68.50 13.60 23.85
N SER A 99 -69.65 12.92 23.76
CA SER A 99 -70.11 12.16 22.60
C SER A 99 -70.46 13.07 21.42
N THR A 100 -69.64 14.09 21.17
CA THR A 100 -69.71 14.94 19.99
C THR A 100 -68.94 14.27 18.87
N LYS A 101 -69.63 13.96 17.77
CA LYS A 101 -68.99 13.49 16.52
C LYS A 101 -67.79 14.40 16.24
N PRO A 102 -66.56 13.88 16.03
CA PRO A 102 -65.40 14.73 15.85
C PRO A 102 -65.68 15.70 14.71
N THR A 103 -65.41 16.98 14.97
CA THR A 103 -65.65 18.04 14.01
C THR A 103 -64.81 17.76 12.76
N MET A 104 -65.19 18.31 11.60
CA MET A 104 -64.45 18.06 10.35
C MET A 104 -62.97 18.47 10.48
N GLU A 105 -62.70 19.50 11.26
CA GLU A 105 -61.34 19.99 11.55
C GLU A 105 -60.54 18.99 12.39
N ASP A 106 -61.12 18.38 13.44
CA ASP A 106 -60.45 17.34 14.24
C ASP A 106 -60.13 16.09 13.42
N ARG A 107 -61.04 15.71 12.49
CA ARG A 107 -60.80 14.60 11.56
C ARG A 107 -59.68 14.92 10.58
N GLN A 108 -59.60 16.15 10.09
CA GLN A 108 -58.52 16.61 9.21
C GLN A 108 -57.17 16.67 9.94
N ALA A 109 -57.14 17.12 11.19
CA ALA A 109 -55.94 17.16 12.02
C ALA A 109 -55.43 15.74 12.36
N ARG A 110 -56.33 14.80 12.69
CA ARG A 110 -55.94 13.39 12.90
C ARG A 110 -55.41 12.75 11.62
N LEU A 111 -56.00 13.08 10.48
CA LEU A 111 -55.58 12.57 9.19
C LEU A 111 -54.26 13.20 8.70
N SER A 112 -54.00 14.48 8.99
CA SER A 112 -52.71 15.12 8.72
C SER A 112 -51.62 14.55 9.63
N ALA A 113 -51.91 14.28 10.90
CA ALA A 113 -51.01 13.58 11.82
C ALA A 113 -50.70 12.15 11.33
N LEU A 114 -51.71 11.43 10.82
CA LEU A 114 -51.51 10.10 10.23
C LEU A 114 -50.64 10.16 8.97
N ARG A 115 -50.90 11.13 8.08
CA ARG A 115 -50.05 11.38 6.89
C ARG A 115 -48.62 11.76 7.28
N ALA A 116 -48.44 12.55 8.32
CA ALA A 116 -47.12 12.90 8.85
C ALA A 116 -46.39 11.67 9.40
N LYS A 117 -47.10 10.79 10.14
CA LYS A 117 -46.55 9.51 10.62
C LYS A 117 -46.17 8.57 9.46
N MET A 118 -47.01 8.44 8.44
CA MET A 118 -46.68 7.66 7.23
C MET A 118 -45.51 8.26 6.44
N ALA A 119 -45.43 9.59 6.36
CA ALA A 119 -44.30 10.27 5.72
C ALA A 119 -43.01 10.09 6.53
N ALA A 120 -43.08 10.05 7.86
CA ALA A 120 -41.94 9.79 8.73
C ALA A 120 -41.43 8.34 8.57
N SER A 121 -42.33 7.35 8.58
CA SER A 121 -41.94 5.94 8.42
C SER A 121 -41.35 5.65 7.03
N THR A 122 -41.93 6.21 5.96
CA THR A 122 -41.38 6.05 4.60
C THR A 122 -40.02 6.72 4.44
N ARG A 123 -39.79 7.87 5.09
CA ARG A 123 -38.47 8.52 5.14
C ARG A 123 -37.46 7.71 5.95
N ALA A 124 -37.84 7.19 7.12
CA ALA A 124 -36.98 6.35 7.95
C ALA A 124 -36.54 5.10 7.18
N ASN A 125 -37.49 4.35 6.60
CA ASN A 125 -37.18 3.18 5.78
C ASN A 125 -36.26 3.51 4.60
N ARG A 126 -36.45 4.67 3.95
CA ARG A 126 -35.58 5.11 2.86
C ARG A 126 -34.17 5.45 3.36
N CYS A 127 -34.05 6.11 4.50
CA CYS A 127 -32.77 6.38 5.13
C CYS A 127 -32.04 5.08 5.49
N ASP A 128 -32.75 4.09 6.04
CA ASP A 128 -32.17 2.79 6.41
C ASP A 128 -31.66 2.05 5.17
N ILE A 129 -32.45 1.98 4.09
CA ILE A 129 -32.02 1.38 2.82
C ILE A 129 -30.77 2.09 2.27
N LEU A 130 -30.73 3.43 2.32
CA LEU A 130 -29.57 4.18 1.86
C LEU A 130 -28.35 3.95 2.76
N SER A 131 -28.53 3.82 4.07
CA SER A 131 -27.44 3.50 5.00
C SER A 131 -26.89 2.10 4.75
N GLU A 132 -27.72 1.10 4.51
CA GLU A 132 -27.30 -0.26 4.18
C GLU A 132 -26.60 -0.31 2.81
N GLN A 133 -27.11 0.42 1.81
CA GLN A 133 -26.42 0.58 0.53
C GLN A 133 -25.07 1.30 0.68
N SER A 134 -24.96 2.28 1.59
CA SER A 134 -23.69 2.96 1.86
C SER A 134 -22.71 2.04 2.58
N ARG A 135 -23.19 1.22 3.52
CA ARG A 135 -22.40 0.25 4.29
C ARG A 135 -21.87 -0.85 3.40
N THR A 136 -22.71 -1.45 2.57
CA THR A 136 -22.30 -2.49 1.60
C THR A 136 -21.28 -1.96 0.60
N ARG A 137 -21.44 -0.72 0.13
CA ARG A 137 -20.43 -0.07 -0.73
C ARG A 137 -19.12 0.19 0.01
N ALA A 138 -19.18 0.64 1.26
CA ALA A 138 -18.00 0.85 2.09
C ALA A 138 -17.22 -0.46 2.31
N ILE A 139 -17.92 -1.55 2.67
CA ILE A 139 -17.34 -2.89 2.80
C ILE A 139 -16.73 -3.34 1.47
N ALA A 140 -17.45 -3.18 0.35
CA ALA A 140 -16.94 -3.54 -0.97
C ALA A 140 -15.70 -2.72 -1.37
N SER A 141 -15.62 -1.44 -1.01
CA SER A 141 -14.41 -0.64 -1.22
C SER A 141 -13.25 -1.05 -0.32
N ASP A 142 -13.53 -1.40 0.95
CA ASP A 142 -12.52 -1.85 1.89
C ASP A 142 -11.94 -3.22 1.51
N LEU A 143 -12.76 -4.10 0.94
CA LEU A 143 -12.34 -5.38 0.38
C LEU A 143 -11.47 -5.21 -0.87
N LYS A 144 -11.79 -4.24 -1.74
CA LYS A 144 -10.97 -3.91 -2.93
C LYS A 144 -9.62 -3.30 -2.55
N ASN A 145 -9.54 -2.63 -1.40
CA ASN A 145 -8.30 -2.11 -0.89
C ASN A 145 -7.42 -3.26 -0.37
N ALA A 146 -6.24 -3.46 -0.98
CA ALA A 146 -5.30 -4.51 -0.57
C ALA A 146 -4.83 -4.40 0.90
N SER A 147 -4.94 -3.22 1.52
CA SER A 147 -4.71 -3.03 2.96
C SER A 147 -5.89 -3.54 3.80
N GLY A 148 -7.12 -3.27 3.36
CA GLY A 148 -8.34 -3.74 4.02
C GLY A 148 -8.46 -5.26 3.96
N SER A 149 -8.24 -5.86 2.79
CA SER A 149 -8.15 -7.32 2.63
C SER A 149 -7.12 -7.95 3.58
N ARG A 150 -5.91 -7.38 3.69
CA ARG A 150 -4.88 -7.86 4.65
C ARG A 150 -5.29 -7.70 6.11
N LYS A 151 -6.06 -6.67 6.46
CA LYS A 151 -6.57 -6.48 7.83
C LYS A 151 -7.68 -7.48 8.15
N LEU A 152 -8.56 -7.75 7.19
CA LEU A 152 -9.64 -8.71 7.32
C LEU A 152 -9.08 -10.12 7.53
N GLN A 153 -8.15 -10.56 6.69
CA GLN A 153 -7.47 -11.85 6.85
C GLN A 153 -6.73 -12.00 8.18
N LYS A 154 -6.23 -10.89 8.76
CA LYS A 154 -5.62 -10.91 10.09
C LYS A 154 -6.68 -11.04 11.18
N ALA A 155 -7.80 -10.34 11.04
CA ALA A 155 -8.91 -10.41 11.98
C ALA A 155 -9.52 -11.81 12.00
N GLU A 156 -9.74 -12.42 10.83
CA GLU A 156 -10.16 -13.83 10.69
C GLU A 156 -9.19 -14.77 11.38
N LYS A 157 -7.88 -14.67 11.09
CA LYS A 157 -6.87 -15.51 11.74
C LYS A 157 -6.85 -15.37 13.26
N VAL A 158 -7.02 -14.16 13.79
CA VAL A 158 -7.05 -13.93 15.25
C VAL A 158 -8.34 -14.50 15.86
N LEU A 159 -9.47 -14.41 15.14
CA LEU A 159 -10.74 -14.99 15.58
C LEU A 159 -10.66 -16.52 15.58
N GLU A 160 -10.15 -17.13 14.49
CA GLU A 160 -9.89 -18.57 14.41
C GLU A 160 -8.95 -19.02 15.53
N GLU A 161 -7.88 -18.27 15.81
CA GLU A 161 -6.94 -18.59 16.89
C GLU A 161 -7.58 -18.50 18.28
N ARG A 162 -8.54 -17.60 18.48
CA ARG A 162 -9.34 -17.52 19.70
C ARG A 162 -10.24 -18.74 19.82
N ASP A 163 -10.98 -19.06 18.76
CA ASP A 163 -11.94 -20.15 18.75
C ASP A 163 -11.25 -21.51 18.95
N LEU A 164 -10.06 -21.72 18.36
CA LEU A 164 -9.22 -22.90 18.56
C LEU A 164 -8.68 -23.01 20.00
N ARG A 165 -8.34 -21.88 20.64
CA ARG A 165 -7.94 -21.87 22.06
C ARG A 165 -9.11 -22.18 22.97
N GLU A 166 -10.30 -21.67 22.66
CA GLU A 166 -11.54 -21.94 23.40
C GLU A 166 -11.98 -23.40 23.25
N SER A 167 -11.78 -24.02 22.07
CA SER A 167 -12.02 -25.44 21.84
C SER A 167 -10.95 -26.36 22.45
N GLY A 168 -9.82 -25.81 22.87
CA GLY A 168 -8.69 -26.56 23.45
C GLY A 168 -7.83 -27.29 22.42
N GLU A 169 -7.97 -26.95 21.13
CA GLU A 169 -7.15 -27.49 20.05
C GLU A 169 -5.79 -26.77 19.97
N ASP A 170 -4.76 -27.49 19.52
CA ASP A 170 -3.44 -26.91 19.29
C ASP A 170 -3.44 -26.06 18.01
N VAL A 171 -3.30 -24.75 18.20
CA VAL A 171 -3.24 -23.73 17.14
C VAL A 171 -2.15 -24.04 16.11
N GLU A 172 -0.99 -24.50 16.56
CA GLU A 172 0.14 -24.76 15.66
C GLU A 172 -0.13 -25.99 14.80
N ARG A 173 -0.71 -27.04 15.39
CA ARG A 173 -1.13 -28.23 14.64
C ARG A 173 -2.17 -27.89 13.57
N HIS A 174 -3.22 -27.15 13.92
CA HIS A 174 -4.26 -26.75 12.95
C HIS A 174 -3.66 -25.91 11.80
N ARG A 175 -2.74 -25.01 12.12
CA ARG A 175 -2.04 -24.20 11.11
C ARG A 175 -1.16 -25.06 10.19
N ASN A 176 -0.47 -26.05 10.73
CA ASN A 176 0.40 -26.94 9.95
C ASN A 176 -0.39 -27.83 8.99
N MET A 177 -1.62 -28.20 9.34
CA MET A 177 -2.51 -28.97 8.45
C MET A 177 -2.91 -28.18 7.19
N ASN A 178 -2.91 -26.84 7.26
CA ASN A 178 -3.26 -25.98 6.14
C ASN A 178 -2.10 -25.73 5.16
N TYR A 179 -0.87 -26.13 5.49
CA TYR A 179 0.27 -25.99 4.60
C TYR A 179 0.42 -27.24 3.72
N SER A 180 0.36 -27.04 2.40
CA SER A 180 0.71 -28.09 1.45
C SER A 180 2.23 -28.26 1.37
N LEU A 181 2.69 -29.45 0.97
CA LEU A 181 4.10 -29.73 0.69
C LEU A 181 4.65 -28.75 -0.35
N GLU A 182 3.90 -28.51 -1.43
CA GLU A 182 4.31 -27.59 -2.50
C GLU A 182 4.47 -26.14 -2.00
N ASP A 183 3.61 -25.71 -1.08
CA ASP A 183 3.68 -24.36 -0.51
C ASP A 183 4.90 -24.19 0.40
N SER A 184 5.27 -25.25 1.12
CA SER A 184 6.48 -25.31 1.93
C SER A 184 7.74 -25.29 1.04
N GLU A 185 7.78 -26.09 -0.03
CA GLU A 185 8.91 -26.09 -0.99
C GLU A 185 9.08 -24.74 -1.69
N ARG A 186 7.97 -24.09 -2.10
CA ARG A 186 8.02 -22.74 -2.69
C ARG A 186 8.50 -21.70 -1.68
N TRP A 187 8.15 -21.86 -0.41
CA TRP A 187 8.61 -20.99 0.66
C TRP A 187 10.10 -21.15 0.91
N ASP A 188 10.58 -22.39 1.00
CA ASP A 188 12.00 -22.71 1.19
C ASP A 188 12.83 -22.25 0.00
N ALA A 189 12.40 -22.52 -1.23
CA ALA A 189 13.05 -22.01 -2.43
C ALA A 189 13.15 -20.47 -2.45
N LYS A 190 12.13 -19.78 -1.93
CA LYS A 190 12.15 -18.31 -1.81
C LYS A 190 13.11 -17.83 -0.73
N LEU A 191 13.21 -18.54 0.39
CA LEU A 191 14.19 -18.26 1.44
C LEU A 191 15.61 -18.50 0.91
N GLU A 192 15.88 -19.63 0.26
CA GLU A 192 17.16 -19.94 -0.36
C GLU A 192 17.56 -18.89 -1.40
N GLU A 193 16.63 -18.49 -2.28
CA GLU A 193 16.90 -17.44 -3.26
C GLU A 193 17.14 -16.08 -2.58
N LYS A 194 16.57 -15.83 -1.41
CA LYS A 194 16.85 -14.62 -0.61
C LYS A 194 18.23 -14.72 0.03
N GLU A 195 18.61 -15.87 0.60
CA GLU A 195 19.94 -16.11 1.16
C GLU A 195 21.02 -15.99 0.08
N ARG A 196 20.82 -16.56 -1.11
CA ARG A 196 21.74 -16.40 -2.25
C ARG A 196 21.92 -14.94 -2.67
N ARG A 197 20.88 -14.13 -2.52
CA ARG A 197 20.92 -12.69 -2.84
C ARG A 197 21.56 -11.84 -1.73
N LYS A 198 21.62 -12.33 -0.49
CA LYS A 198 22.30 -11.59 0.58
C LYS A 198 23.77 -11.45 0.22
N ASP A 199 24.33 -10.30 0.58
CA ASP A 199 25.75 -10.06 0.37
C ASP A 199 26.54 -10.91 1.37
N GLN A 200 27.21 -11.95 0.87
CA GLN A 200 28.05 -12.85 1.67
C GLN A 200 29.38 -12.21 2.06
N GLY A 201 29.60 -10.95 1.70
CA GLY A 201 30.80 -10.17 2.01
C GLY A 201 31.65 -9.89 0.78
N PRO A 202 32.83 -9.28 0.99
CA PRO A 202 33.75 -8.98 -0.09
C PRO A 202 34.34 -10.29 -0.66
N GLY A 203 33.78 -10.74 -1.78
CA GLY A 203 34.35 -11.77 -2.64
C GLY A 203 35.22 -11.16 -3.74
N ASP A 204 35.34 -11.85 -4.88
CA ASP A 204 36.01 -11.31 -6.06
C ASP A 204 35.26 -10.11 -6.66
N PHE A 205 36.00 -9.21 -7.32
CA PHE A 205 35.40 -8.10 -8.06
C PHE A 205 34.48 -8.59 -9.20
N GLY A 206 34.77 -9.76 -9.78
CA GLY A 206 33.91 -10.43 -10.75
C GLY A 206 32.54 -10.77 -10.16
N ASP A 207 32.48 -11.43 -9.02
CA ASP A 207 31.22 -11.77 -8.33
C ASP A 207 30.41 -10.51 -7.97
N ALA A 208 31.08 -9.45 -7.53
CA ALA A 208 30.43 -8.19 -7.20
C ALA A 208 29.81 -7.53 -8.44
N ALA A 209 30.50 -7.60 -9.59
CA ALA A 209 29.99 -7.14 -10.87
C ALA A 209 28.81 -7.99 -11.34
N GLU A 210 28.88 -9.31 -11.22
CA GLU A 210 27.78 -10.22 -11.56
C GLU A 210 26.53 -9.93 -10.72
N ARG A 211 26.68 -9.75 -9.40
CA ARG A 211 25.56 -9.38 -8.52
C ARG A 211 24.95 -8.04 -8.91
N ALA A 212 25.77 -7.06 -9.30
CA ALA A 212 25.30 -5.77 -9.78
C ALA A 212 24.50 -5.92 -11.08
N TYR A 213 25.02 -6.69 -12.03
CA TYR A 213 24.36 -6.98 -13.30
C TYR A 213 23.02 -7.73 -13.10
N GLN A 214 23.00 -8.80 -12.30
CA GLN A 214 21.76 -9.52 -11.97
C GLN A 214 20.72 -8.61 -11.30
N ARG A 215 21.14 -7.64 -10.48
CA ARG A 215 20.24 -6.64 -9.89
C ARG A 215 19.69 -5.68 -10.95
N GLN A 216 20.53 -5.19 -11.87
CA GLN A 216 20.12 -4.32 -12.97
C GLN A 216 19.10 -5.03 -13.88
N LEU A 217 19.38 -6.28 -14.26
CA LEU A 217 18.47 -7.11 -15.07
C LEU A 217 17.08 -7.24 -14.43
N ARG A 218 17.02 -7.45 -13.11
CA ARG A 218 15.74 -7.53 -12.39
C ARG A 218 14.99 -6.19 -12.36
N SER A 219 15.70 -5.07 -12.41
CA SER A 219 15.09 -3.74 -12.44
C SER A 219 14.65 -3.30 -13.84
N LEU A 220 15.22 -3.92 -14.89
CA LEU A 220 14.90 -3.64 -16.28
C LEU A 220 13.49 -4.14 -16.61
N LYS A 221 12.66 -3.26 -17.17
CA LYS A 221 11.32 -3.60 -17.68
C LYS A 221 11.30 -3.39 -19.19
N PRO A 222 11.44 -4.47 -19.99
CA PRO A 222 11.46 -4.36 -21.44
C PRO A 222 10.09 -3.91 -21.99
N ASP A 223 10.09 -2.97 -22.94
CA ASP A 223 8.89 -2.63 -23.72
C ASP A 223 8.75 -3.58 -24.91
N VAL A 224 7.99 -4.66 -24.69
CA VAL A 224 7.71 -5.67 -25.71
C VAL A 224 6.96 -5.13 -26.92
N SER A 225 6.24 -4.01 -26.79
CA SER A 225 5.45 -3.44 -27.88
C SER A 225 6.31 -2.63 -28.84
N ALA A 226 7.21 -1.80 -28.31
CA ALA A 226 8.20 -1.07 -29.09
C ALA A 226 9.15 -2.04 -29.80
N TYR A 227 9.58 -3.10 -29.11
CA TYR A 227 10.43 -4.14 -29.69
C TYR A 227 9.79 -4.81 -30.90
N LYS A 228 8.53 -5.25 -30.79
CA LYS A 228 7.79 -5.86 -31.92
C LYS A 228 7.70 -4.93 -33.12
N LYS A 229 7.37 -3.65 -32.90
CA LYS A 229 7.30 -2.64 -33.97
C LYS A 229 8.66 -2.46 -34.67
N GLN A 230 9.74 -2.37 -33.91
CA GLN A 230 11.09 -2.22 -34.48
C GLN A 230 11.52 -3.48 -35.25
N ARG A 231 11.20 -4.67 -34.72
CA ARG A 231 11.45 -5.95 -35.40
C ARG A 231 10.69 -6.03 -36.73
N ASP A 232 9.38 -5.78 -36.72
CA ASP A 232 8.56 -5.84 -37.93
C ASP A 232 8.98 -4.79 -38.97
N GLN A 233 9.46 -3.61 -38.53
CA GLN A 233 10.05 -2.59 -39.41
C GLN A 233 11.37 -3.07 -40.03
N ALA A 234 12.26 -3.68 -39.25
CA ALA A 234 13.51 -4.22 -39.74
C ALA A 234 13.27 -5.38 -40.73
N GLU A 235 12.32 -6.27 -40.43
CA GLU A 235 11.87 -7.33 -41.34
C GLU A 235 11.29 -6.77 -42.64
N ALA A 236 10.49 -5.69 -42.58
CA ALA A 236 9.96 -5.02 -43.76
C ALA A 236 11.05 -4.38 -44.62
N ILE A 237 12.06 -3.74 -44.01
CA ILE A 237 13.22 -3.17 -44.72
C ILE A 237 14.03 -4.28 -45.39
N LYS A 238 14.27 -5.39 -44.67
CA LYS A 238 14.96 -6.58 -45.19
C LYS A 238 14.21 -7.20 -46.37
N ALA A 239 12.88 -7.31 -46.28
CA ALA A 239 12.04 -7.80 -47.36
C ALA A 239 11.96 -6.84 -48.57
N SER A 240 12.07 -5.53 -48.32
CA SER A 240 12.09 -4.47 -49.34
C SER A 240 13.44 -4.34 -50.06
N SER A 241 14.53 -4.82 -49.46
CA SER A 241 15.86 -4.73 -50.07
C SER A 241 16.03 -5.78 -51.17
N PRO A 242 16.24 -5.40 -52.44
CA PRO A 242 16.29 -6.34 -53.57
C PRO A 242 17.46 -7.34 -53.49
N ALA A 243 18.46 -7.08 -52.65
CA ALA A 243 19.58 -7.98 -52.40
C ALA A 243 19.20 -9.22 -51.56
N SER A 244 18.24 -9.08 -50.63
CA SER A 244 17.79 -10.20 -49.78
C SER A 244 16.85 -11.16 -50.51
N ALA A 245 16.19 -10.72 -51.59
CA ALA A 245 15.31 -11.57 -52.42
C ALA A 245 16.09 -12.62 -53.25
N LEU A 246 17.41 -12.47 -53.43
CA LEU A 246 18.24 -13.41 -54.18
C LEU A 246 18.62 -14.66 -53.36
N VAL A 247 18.61 -14.58 -52.03
CA VAL A 247 19.07 -15.67 -51.14
C VAL A 247 17.98 -16.70 -50.83
N VAL A 248 16.70 -16.39 -51.10
CA VAL A 248 15.54 -17.25 -50.76
C VAL A 248 15.23 -18.30 -51.85
N ARG A 249 15.93 -18.31 -52.99
CA ARG A 249 15.69 -19.28 -54.10
C ARG A 249 16.58 -20.53 -54.04
N GLY A 250 16.97 -20.96 -52.84
CA GLY A 250 17.63 -22.25 -52.58
C GLY A 250 16.70 -23.18 -51.79
N LYS A 251 16.02 -24.08 -52.49
CA LYS A 251 15.09 -25.06 -51.91
C LYS A 251 15.84 -26.07 -51.02
N GLY A 252 15.83 -25.85 -49.71
CA GLY A 252 16.35 -26.79 -48.71
C GLY A 252 15.43 -26.84 -47.48
N LYS A 253 14.72 -27.95 -47.32
CA LYS A 253 13.85 -28.24 -46.16
C LYS A 253 14.73 -28.39 -44.92
N GLY A 254 14.94 -27.30 -44.19
CA GLY A 254 15.70 -27.24 -42.95
C GLY A 254 15.04 -26.28 -41.97
N ARG A 255 14.59 -26.84 -40.85
CA ARG A 255 14.01 -26.19 -39.67
C ARG A 255 14.66 -24.82 -39.37
N SER A 256 13.89 -23.74 -39.50
CA SER A 256 14.30 -22.40 -39.12
C SER A 256 14.35 -22.29 -37.59
N THR A 257 15.53 -22.54 -37.02
CA THR A 257 15.90 -21.98 -35.71
C THR A 257 15.99 -20.47 -35.88
N ASP A 258 15.05 -19.76 -35.26
CA ASP A 258 14.74 -18.33 -35.38
C ASP A 258 15.84 -17.37 -34.87
N SER A 259 17.12 -17.73 -34.92
CA SER A 259 18.17 -16.96 -34.23
C SER A 259 19.57 -16.92 -34.87
N GLU A 260 19.84 -17.59 -35.98
CA GLU A 260 21.21 -17.61 -36.56
C GLU A 260 21.31 -17.30 -38.05
N ALA A 261 20.41 -16.46 -38.57
CA ALA A 261 20.72 -15.70 -39.77
C ALA A 261 21.44 -14.44 -39.28
N THR A 262 22.77 -14.45 -39.27
CA THR A 262 23.59 -13.27 -38.98
C THR A 262 23.10 -12.11 -39.82
N ASP A 263 22.34 -11.22 -39.18
CA ASP A 263 21.85 -10.00 -39.78
C ASP A 263 23.05 -9.25 -40.35
N GLU A 264 22.90 -8.88 -41.61
CA GLU A 264 23.68 -7.85 -42.28
C GLU A 264 24.06 -6.79 -41.24
N LEU A 265 25.36 -6.65 -40.94
CA LEU A 265 25.87 -5.92 -39.77
C LEU A 265 25.52 -4.43 -39.85
N HIS A 266 24.28 -4.07 -39.49
CA HIS A 266 23.80 -2.70 -39.33
C HIS A 266 24.31 -2.12 -38.01
N TYR A 267 25.63 -2.11 -37.86
CA TYR A 267 26.32 -1.55 -36.71
C TYR A 267 26.58 -0.05 -36.93
N GLY A 268 26.27 0.78 -35.93
CA GLY A 268 26.57 2.22 -35.96
C GLY A 268 25.54 3.12 -36.66
N THR A 269 24.49 2.57 -37.27
CA THR A 269 23.38 3.37 -37.86
C THR A 269 22.23 3.63 -36.89
N HIS A 270 22.16 2.89 -35.77
CA HIS A 270 21.11 3.02 -34.76
C HIS A 270 21.21 4.38 -34.04
N ARG A 271 20.18 5.22 -34.20
CA ARG A 271 19.98 6.44 -33.41
C ARG A 271 18.82 6.21 -32.43
N PRO A 272 19.09 5.97 -31.13
CA PRO A 272 18.03 5.79 -30.15
C PRO A 272 17.18 7.04 -30.04
N SER A 273 15.92 6.88 -29.65
CA SER A 273 15.06 8.01 -29.30
C SER A 273 15.54 8.68 -28.02
N ASP A 274 15.27 9.99 -27.87
CA ASP A 274 15.64 10.75 -26.68
C ASP A 274 15.06 10.14 -25.40
N ASP A 275 13.82 9.63 -25.45
CA ASP A 275 13.21 8.89 -24.33
C ASP A 275 14.00 7.64 -23.91
N ALA A 276 14.60 6.91 -24.87
CA ALA A 276 15.44 5.76 -24.55
C ALA A 276 16.76 6.19 -23.89
N ILE A 277 17.33 7.31 -24.33
CA ILE A 277 18.52 7.91 -23.72
C ILE A 277 18.22 8.36 -22.29
N ASP A 278 17.11 9.05 -22.06
CA ASP A 278 16.69 9.51 -20.74
C ASP A 278 16.48 8.35 -19.76
N ARG A 279 15.89 7.24 -20.23
CA ARG A 279 15.76 6.03 -19.41
C ARG A 279 17.12 5.47 -18.97
N VAL A 280 18.11 5.44 -19.87
CA VAL A 280 19.47 5.00 -19.54
C VAL A 280 20.14 5.96 -18.56
N VAL A 281 20.06 7.27 -18.80
CA VAL A 281 20.64 8.29 -17.91
C VAL A 281 20.04 8.21 -16.51
N ASN A 282 18.73 8.06 -16.40
CA ASN A 282 18.04 7.88 -15.12
C ASN A 282 18.52 6.62 -14.39
N HIS A 283 18.70 5.51 -15.11
CA HIS A 283 19.24 4.28 -14.53
C HIS A 283 20.69 4.45 -14.04
N LEU A 284 21.56 5.11 -14.82
CA LEU A 284 22.95 5.39 -14.42
C LEU A 284 23.03 6.31 -13.20
N ASN A 285 22.18 7.33 -13.13
CA ASN A 285 22.09 8.19 -11.95
C ASN A 285 21.64 7.42 -10.71
N HIS A 286 20.66 6.52 -10.86
CA HIS A 286 20.23 5.64 -9.78
C HIS A 286 21.36 4.71 -9.29
N GLU A 287 22.13 4.13 -10.20
CA GLU A 287 23.27 3.30 -9.86
C GLU A 287 24.37 4.09 -9.15
N LYS A 288 24.67 5.31 -9.62
CA LYS A 288 25.61 6.22 -8.95
C LYS A 288 25.20 6.49 -7.50
N GLN A 289 23.92 6.71 -7.25
CA GLN A 289 23.39 6.89 -5.89
C GLN A 289 23.55 5.63 -5.04
N LEU A 290 23.29 4.44 -5.60
CA LEU A 290 23.49 3.17 -4.88
C LEU A 290 24.95 2.95 -4.49
N ILE A 291 25.89 3.26 -5.39
CA ILE A 291 27.34 3.15 -5.13
C ILE A 291 27.76 4.13 -4.03
N GLN A 292 27.32 5.39 -4.10
CA GLN A 292 27.60 6.39 -3.07
C GLN A 292 27.07 5.97 -1.69
N ASN A 293 25.88 5.38 -1.66
CA ASN A 293 25.23 4.91 -0.44
C ASN A 293 25.72 3.54 0.06
N ARG A 294 26.68 2.89 -0.63
CA ARG A 294 27.27 1.61 -0.22
C ARG A 294 28.05 1.74 1.08
N SER A 295 28.81 2.83 1.24
CA SER A 295 29.55 3.13 2.46
C SER A 295 28.72 4.04 3.36
N ARG A 296 27.89 3.44 4.22
CA ARG A 296 27.04 4.19 5.16
C ARG A 296 27.86 4.65 6.35
N ARG A 297 27.74 5.95 6.69
CA ARG A 297 28.30 6.49 7.94
C ARG A 297 27.55 5.87 9.12
N ARG A 298 28.29 5.39 10.11
CA ARG A 298 27.74 4.97 11.41
C ARG A 298 27.82 6.17 12.36
N ASN A 299 26.71 6.49 13.01
CA ASN A 299 26.68 7.56 14.00
C ASN A 299 27.59 7.19 15.18
N GLU A 300 28.14 8.21 15.82
CA GLU A 300 28.91 8.02 17.05
C GLU A 300 27.97 7.97 18.24
N ASP A 301 28.27 7.08 19.17
CA ASP A 301 27.65 7.10 20.49
C ASP A 301 28.31 8.22 21.30
N ALA A 302 27.52 9.17 21.77
CA ALA A 302 28.01 10.34 22.50
C ALA A 302 28.61 9.98 23.88
N ASP A 303 28.18 8.85 24.43
CA ASP A 303 28.61 8.35 25.75
C ASP A 303 29.82 7.40 25.66
N ALA A 304 30.33 7.11 24.45
CA ALA A 304 31.48 6.23 24.29
C ALA A 304 32.78 6.96 24.63
N GLU A 305 33.71 6.26 25.31
CA GLU A 305 35.02 6.81 25.66
C GLU A 305 35.81 7.24 24.41
N VAL A 306 36.24 8.50 24.40
CA VAL A 306 36.91 9.12 23.26
C VAL A 306 38.41 8.83 23.31
N ASN A 307 38.83 7.75 22.64
CA ASN A 307 40.23 7.32 22.61
C ASN A 307 41.01 7.96 21.44
N TYR A 308 40.63 9.15 20.96
CA TYR A 308 41.24 9.79 19.80
C TYR A 308 41.27 11.31 19.93
N ILE A 309 42.31 11.93 19.35
CA ILE A 309 42.49 13.39 19.36
C ILE A 309 42.02 14.03 18.04
N ASN A 310 42.23 13.36 16.90
CA ASN A 310 41.81 13.83 15.57
C ASN A 310 41.03 12.74 14.80
N ASP A 311 40.35 13.12 13.71
CA ASP A 311 39.52 12.18 12.94
C ASP A 311 40.37 11.11 12.21
N SER A 312 41.60 11.43 11.81
CA SER A 312 42.52 10.45 11.22
C SER A 312 42.92 9.35 12.23
N ASN A 313 43.21 9.74 13.47
CA ASN A 313 43.53 8.86 14.60
C ASN A 313 42.29 8.04 14.96
N ARG A 314 41.09 8.63 14.93
CA ARG A 314 39.84 7.87 15.09
C ARG A 314 39.69 6.77 14.03
N HIS A 315 39.94 7.07 12.76
CA HIS A 315 39.88 6.07 11.69
C HIS A 315 40.96 4.99 11.86
N PHE A 316 42.16 5.39 12.30
CA PHE A 316 43.25 4.47 12.61
C PHE A 316 42.91 3.55 13.79
N ASN A 317 42.41 4.08 14.90
CA ASN A 317 41.97 3.30 16.05
C ASN A 317 40.79 2.39 15.70
N LYS A 318 39.85 2.83 14.86
CA LYS A 318 38.81 1.96 14.29
C LYS A 318 39.39 0.84 13.43
N LYS A 319 40.48 1.08 12.69
CA LYS A 319 41.17 0.04 11.92
C LYS A 319 41.81 -0.97 12.87
N LEU A 320 42.56 -0.51 13.88
CA LEU A 320 43.16 -1.38 14.89
C LEU A 320 42.10 -2.23 15.59
N LYS A 321 40.99 -1.61 15.99
CA LYS A 321 39.87 -2.31 16.62
C LYS A 321 39.37 -3.50 15.78
N ARG A 322 39.20 -3.32 14.47
CA ARG A 322 38.75 -4.41 13.57
C ARG A 322 39.68 -5.62 13.52
N PHE A 323 41.00 -5.42 13.65
CA PHE A 323 41.99 -6.49 13.54
C PHE A 323 42.37 -7.10 14.89
N TYR A 324 42.54 -6.26 15.91
CA TYR A 324 43.16 -6.67 17.18
C TYR A 324 42.17 -6.83 18.33
N ASP A 325 40.94 -6.30 18.25
CA ASP A 325 39.98 -6.37 19.36
C ASP A 325 39.71 -7.80 19.82
N LYS A 326 39.70 -8.77 18.89
CA LYS A 326 39.51 -10.18 19.21
C LYS A 326 40.62 -10.74 20.13
N GLN A 327 41.83 -10.21 20.02
CA GLN A 327 43.00 -10.65 20.78
C GLN A 327 43.26 -9.79 22.02
N THR A 328 42.86 -8.51 22.00
CA THR A 328 43.12 -7.55 23.08
C THR A 328 41.90 -7.34 24.00
N GLN A 329 40.87 -8.17 23.88
CA GLN A 329 39.65 -8.04 24.68
C GLN A 329 39.94 -8.19 26.17
N GLU A 330 40.69 -9.23 26.56
CA GLU A 330 41.07 -9.47 27.97
C GLU A 330 41.91 -8.31 28.53
N ILE A 331 42.87 -7.79 27.75
CA ILE A 331 43.68 -6.64 28.16
C ILE A 331 42.82 -5.41 28.41
N ARG A 332 41.81 -5.18 27.56
CA ARG A 332 40.86 -4.06 27.72
C ARG A 332 39.99 -4.24 28.96
N GLU A 333 39.44 -5.43 29.18
CA GLU A 333 38.64 -5.75 30.36
C GLU A 333 39.46 -5.59 31.65
N ASN A 334 40.73 -5.99 31.63
CA ASN A 334 41.65 -5.81 32.77
C ASN A 334 41.97 -4.32 33.03
N LEU A 335 42.11 -3.51 31.97
CA LEU A 335 42.26 -2.06 32.09
C LEU A 335 41.01 -1.42 32.70
N GLU A 336 39.82 -1.82 32.23
CA GLU A 336 38.53 -1.34 32.75
C GLU A 336 38.29 -1.82 34.20
N ARG A 337 38.82 -2.98 34.58
CA ARG A 337 38.75 -3.55 35.93
C ARG A 337 39.82 -3.01 36.88
N GLY A 338 40.75 -2.18 36.41
CA GLY A 338 41.78 -1.55 37.25
C GLY A 338 43.03 -2.39 37.47
N THR A 339 43.58 -2.99 36.41
CA THR A 339 44.91 -3.64 36.36
C THR A 339 45.19 -4.69 37.46
N ALA A 340 44.15 -5.36 37.94
CA ALA A 340 44.30 -6.54 38.77
C ALA A 340 44.51 -7.75 37.85
N LEU A 341 45.77 -8.22 37.77
CA LEU A 341 46.12 -9.51 37.14
C LEU A 341 45.60 -10.69 37.96
#